data_AF-A0A1D6N7P1-F1
#
_entry.id   AF-A0A1D6N7P1-F1
#
_cell.length_a   1.000
_cell.length_b   1.000
_cell.length_c   1.000
_cell.angle_alpha   90.00
_cell.angle_beta   90.00
_cell.angle_gamma   90.00
#
_symmetry.space_group_name_H-M   'P 1'
#
loop_
_entity.id
_entity.type
_entity.pdbx_description
1 polymer ?
#
loop_
_entity_poly.entity_id
_entity_poly.type
_entity_poly.pdbx_seq_one_letter_code
_entity_poly.pdbx_strand_id
1 'polypeptide(L)'
;MRLQGAITNVIEMHNYLTSVYEEGDARSALIAMVQSLQRAKNGVDIVSGSKIRTHFARPNWRKVFCDLASAHKNSRIGVFYCGSPTLTKQLKDLSKEFSQTTTTRFHFHKENF
;
A
#
# COMPACT_ATOMS: atom_id res chain seq x y z
N MET A 1 -20.88 13.52 -28.06
CA MET A 1 -20.13 12.26 -27.92
C MET A 1 -18.63 12.59 -27.89
N ARG A 2 -18.07 12.84 -26.72
CA ARG A 2 -16.60 12.97 -26.54
C ARG A 2 -16.18 11.82 -25.64
N LEU A 3 -15.71 10.74 -26.25
CA LEU A 3 -14.91 9.72 -25.59
C LEU A 3 -13.46 10.15 -25.74
N GLN A 4 -12.91 10.87 -24.75
CA GLN A 4 -11.46 10.97 -24.63
C GLN A 4 -11.12 11.20 -23.16
N GLY A 5 -10.76 10.12 -22.48
CA GLY A 5 -10.05 10.14 -21.21
C GLY A 5 -9.16 8.92 -21.21
N ALA A 6 -7.91 9.08 -21.65
CA ALA A 6 -6.91 8.03 -21.48
C ALA A 6 -6.76 7.78 -19.97
N ILE A 7 -7.04 6.55 -19.52
CA ILE A 7 -6.82 6.18 -18.12
C ILE A 7 -5.32 5.91 -17.96
N THR A 8 -4.55 6.96 -17.76
CA THR A 8 -3.14 6.84 -17.39
C THR A 8 -3.05 6.61 -15.87
N ASN A 9 -2.19 5.68 -15.42
CA ASN A 9 -1.97 5.34 -14.00
C ASN A 9 -3.14 4.59 -13.33
N VAL A 10 -3.64 3.54 -13.97
CA VAL A 10 -4.70 2.65 -13.43
C VAL A 10 -4.22 1.86 -12.19
N ILE A 11 -2.92 1.58 -12.11
CA ILE A 11 -2.33 0.69 -11.09
C ILE A 11 -1.22 1.43 -10.35
N GLU A 12 -1.38 1.58 -9.04
CA GLU A 12 -0.34 2.02 -8.11
C GLU A 12 0.11 0.81 -7.26
N MET A 13 1.43 0.60 -7.15
CA MET A 13 2.00 -0.54 -6.43
C MET A 13 2.93 -0.07 -5.31
N HIS A 14 2.83 -0.73 -4.16
CA HIS A 14 3.65 -0.51 -2.98
C HIS A 14 4.19 -1.85 -2.48
N ASN A 15 5.50 -1.99 -2.47
CA ASN A 15 6.16 -3.17 -1.90
C ASN A 15 6.53 -2.87 -0.45
N TYR A 16 6.30 -3.82 0.46
CA TYR A 16 6.70 -3.70 1.87
C TYR A 16 7.66 -4.81 2.23
N LEU A 17 8.91 -4.47 2.52
CA LEU A 17 9.90 -5.44 2.99
C LEU A 17 9.83 -5.53 4.52
N THR A 18 9.00 -6.46 4.99
CA THR A 18 8.58 -6.52 6.40
C THR A 18 9.58 -7.19 7.34
N SER A 19 10.68 -7.74 6.81
CA SER A 19 11.79 -8.30 7.57
C SER A 19 12.78 -7.24 8.07
N VAL A 20 12.63 -6.00 7.61
CA VAL A 20 13.50 -4.87 7.92
C VAL A 20 12.74 -3.92 8.84
N TYR A 21 13.20 -3.78 10.08
CA TYR A 21 12.59 -2.89 11.08
C TYR A 21 13.26 -1.51 11.08
N GLU A 22 12.50 -0.46 11.42
CA GLU A 22 12.98 0.92 11.43
C GLU A 22 13.96 1.22 12.59
N GLU A 23 13.91 0.49 13.70
CA GLU A 23 14.78 0.74 14.85
C GLU A 23 15.94 -0.26 14.96
N GLY A 24 17.16 0.26 14.87
CA GLY A 24 18.35 -0.30 15.54
C GLY A 24 19.13 -1.42 14.85
N ASP A 25 18.68 -1.97 13.72
CA ASP A 25 19.46 -2.97 12.98
C ASP A 25 20.32 -2.27 11.89
N ALA A 26 21.64 -2.36 12.02
CA ALA A 26 22.60 -1.81 11.06
C ALA A 26 22.35 -2.32 9.63
N ARG A 27 21.76 -3.52 9.47
CA ARG A 27 21.35 -4.05 8.16
C ARG A 27 20.20 -3.24 7.55
N SER A 28 19.24 -2.79 8.34
CA SER A 28 18.13 -1.96 7.88
C SER A 28 18.62 -0.61 7.35
N ALA A 29 19.54 0.02 8.07
CA ALA A 29 20.13 1.29 7.66
C ALA A 29 20.93 1.15 6.35
N LEU A 30 21.72 0.08 6.20
CA LEU A 30 22.49 -0.17 4.98
C LEU A 30 21.58 -0.40 3.76
N ILE A 31 20.54 -1.24 3.90
CA ILE A 31 19.62 -1.52 2.80
C ILE A 31 18.84 -0.24 2.41
N ALA A 32 18.43 0.58 3.37
CA ALA A 32 17.75 1.85 3.12
C ALA A 32 18.66 2.89 2.44
N MET A 33 19.93 2.99 2.86
CA MET A 33 20.92 3.87 2.22
C MET A 33 21.20 3.44 0.78
N VAL A 34 21.41 2.14 0.56
CA VAL A 34 21.62 1.57 -0.78
C VAL A 34 20.42 1.86 -1.68
N GLN A 35 19.19 1.59 -1.23
CA GLN A 35 17.95 1.95 -1.94
C GLN A 35 17.87 3.43 -2.30
N SER A 36 18.17 4.33 -1.36
CA SER A 36 18.10 5.77 -1.59
C SER A 36 19.08 6.22 -2.69
N LEU A 37 20.29 5.67 -2.69
CA LEU A 37 21.33 5.97 -3.68
C LEU A 37 20.97 5.48 -5.09
N GLN A 38 20.47 4.25 -5.26
CA GLN A 38 20.14 3.76 -6.61
C GLN A 38 18.82 4.32 -7.14
N ARG A 39 17.85 4.65 -6.26
CA ARG A 39 16.66 5.41 -6.69
C ARG A 39 17.05 6.78 -7.24
N ALA A 40 17.99 7.47 -6.58
CA ALA A 40 18.51 8.75 -7.06
C ALA A 40 19.30 8.62 -8.38
N LYS A 41 19.99 7.49 -8.59
CA LYS A 41 20.82 7.27 -9.79
C LYS A 41 20.04 6.80 -11.02
N ASN A 42 19.10 5.87 -10.86
CA ASN A 42 18.46 5.17 -11.98
C ASN A 42 16.92 5.27 -12.00
N GLY A 43 16.30 5.84 -10.97
CA GLY A 43 14.83 5.89 -10.85
C GLY A 43 14.16 4.52 -10.66
N VAL A 44 14.95 3.49 -10.38
CA VAL A 44 14.54 2.09 -10.21
C VAL A 44 14.84 1.65 -8.78
N ASP A 45 13.87 1.04 -8.13
CA ASP A 45 14.03 0.39 -6.83
C ASP A 45 14.84 -0.90 -6.99
N ILE A 46 15.89 -1.05 -6.18
CA ILE A 46 16.89 -2.12 -6.32
C ILE A 46 16.35 -3.46 -5.86
N VAL A 47 15.50 -3.44 -4.84
CA VAL A 47 14.97 -4.66 -4.23
C VAL A 47 14.00 -5.35 -5.18
N SER A 48 13.28 -4.57 -6.00
CA SER A 48 12.34 -5.10 -6.99
C SER A 48 12.81 -5.01 -8.45
N GLY A 49 13.88 -4.28 -8.75
CA GLY A 49 14.32 -4.00 -10.12
C GLY A 49 13.30 -3.18 -10.94
N SER A 50 12.35 -2.51 -10.29
CA SER A 50 11.21 -1.84 -10.94
C SER A 50 11.02 -0.39 -10.47
N LYS A 51 10.11 0.37 -11.11
CA LYS A 51 9.72 1.72 -10.62
C LYS A 51 8.78 1.68 -9.41
N ILE A 52 8.47 0.49 -8.88
CA ILE A 52 7.57 0.30 -7.72
C ILE A 52 8.26 0.85 -6.47
N ARG A 53 7.49 1.56 -5.64
CA ARG A 53 8.02 2.10 -4.38
C ARG A 53 8.10 0.99 -3.34
N THR A 54 9.31 0.63 -2.94
CA THR A 54 9.54 -0.22 -1.77
C THR A 54 9.57 0.62 -0.50
N HIS A 55 8.83 0.17 0.51
CA HIS A 55 8.79 0.67 1.88
C HIS A 55 9.41 -0.39 2.78
N PHE A 56 10.10 0.05 3.82
CA PHE A 56 10.58 -0.85 4.87
C PHE A 56 9.54 -0.96 5.98
N ALA A 57 9.70 -1.98 6.81
CA ALA A 57 8.75 -2.35 7.86
C ALA A 57 7.35 -2.72 7.33
N ARG A 58 6.44 -2.97 8.28
CA ARG A 58 5.06 -3.33 8.01
C ARG A 58 4.26 -2.06 7.66
N PRO A 59 3.27 -2.14 6.74
CA PRO A 59 2.41 -1.01 6.44
C PRO A 59 1.59 -0.56 7.66
N ASN A 60 1.44 0.75 7.82
CA ASN A 60 0.42 1.32 8.70
C ASN A 60 -0.93 1.32 7.98
N TRP A 61 -1.66 0.22 8.08
CA TRP A 61 -2.94 0.04 7.40
C TRP A 61 -3.96 1.13 7.75
N ARG A 62 -4.02 1.60 8.99
CA ARG A 62 -4.93 2.69 9.37
C ARG A 62 -4.63 3.97 8.59
N LYS A 63 -3.36 4.33 8.43
CA LYS A 63 -2.95 5.47 7.61
C LYS A 63 -3.36 5.27 6.14
N VAL A 64 -3.14 4.09 5.58
CA VAL A 64 -3.55 3.77 4.20
C VAL A 64 -5.06 3.96 4.00
N PHE A 65 -5.89 3.42 4.91
CA PHE A 65 -7.34 3.61 4.84
C PHE A 65 -7.76 5.08 4.98
N CYS A 66 -7.11 5.84 5.86
CA CYS A 66 -7.36 7.27 6.04
C CYS A 66 -7.04 8.08 4.77
N ASP A 67 -5.88 7.81 4.18
CA ASP A 67 -5.43 8.48 2.96
C ASP A 67 -6.38 8.14 1.79
N LEU A 68 -6.80 6.87 1.64
CA LEU A 68 -7.77 6.43 0.64
C LEU A 68 -9.16 7.06 0.82
N ALA A 69 -9.68 7.08 2.04
CA ALA A 69 -11.00 7.68 2.33
C ALA A 69 -11.01 9.19 2.06
N SER A 70 -9.89 9.86 2.34
CA SER A 70 -9.71 11.29 2.07
C SER A 70 -9.65 11.60 0.58
N ALA A 71 -8.95 10.77 -0.19
CA ALA A 71 -8.81 10.92 -1.64
C ALA A 71 -10.08 10.57 -2.42
N HIS A 72 -10.88 9.60 -1.93
CA HIS A 72 -12.03 9.04 -2.64
C HIS A 72 -13.34 9.19 -1.86
N LYS A 73 -13.73 10.43 -1.56
CA LYS A 73 -14.99 10.73 -0.85
C LYS A 73 -16.20 10.22 -1.64
N ASN A 74 -17.25 9.81 -0.92
CA ASN A 74 -18.52 9.30 -1.48
C ASN A 74 -18.35 8.12 -2.46
N SER A 75 -17.24 7.41 -2.41
CA SER A 75 -16.93 6.31 -3.33
C SER A 75 -17.02 4.95 -2.62
N ARG A 76 -17.01 3.87 -3.41
CA ARG A 76 -16.95 2.49 -2.91
C ARG A 76 -15.60 1.89 -3.27
N ILE A 77 -14.90 1.32 -2.29
CA ILE A 77 -13.58 0.71 -2.45
C ILE A 77 -13.67 -0.77 -2.06
N GLY A 78 -13.26 -1.66 -2.98
CA GLY A 78 -13.06 -3.07 -2.68
C GLY A 78 -11.67 -3.30 -2.11
N VAL A 79 -11.57 -4.04 -1.00
CA VAL A 79 -10.32 -4.43 -0.35
C VAL A 79 -10.20 -5.94 -0.43
N PHE A 80 -9.30 -6.42 -1.29
CA PHE A 80 -9.07 -7.85 -1.51
C PHE A 80 -7.78 -8.27 -0.82
N TYR A 81 -7.82 -9.38 -0.08
CA TYR A 81 -6.64 -9.89 0.62
C TYR A 81 -6.51 -11.40 0.45
N CYS A 82 -5.34 -11.82 -0.04
CA CYS A 82 -4.91 -13.21 -0.18
C CYS A 82 -3.56 -13.37 0.51
N GLY A 83 -3.53 -14.08 1.64
CA GLY A 83 -2.32 -14.23 2.45
C GLY A 83 -2.61 -14.76 3.86
N SER A 84 -1.61 -14.62 4.75
CA SER A 84 -1.71 -15.12 6.13
C SER A 84 -2.98 -14.61 6.84
N PRO A 85 -3.73 -15.47 7.56
CA PRO A 85 -4.94 -15.09 8.28
C PRO A 85 -4.74 -13.94 9.29
N THR A 86 -3.52 -13.73 9.77
CA THR A 86 -3.20 -12.72 10.80
C THR A 86 -3.69 -11.31 10.43
N LEU A 87 -3.53 -10.88 9.17
CA LEU A 87 -3.98 -9.55 8.73
C LEU A 87 -5.47 -9.47 8.39
N THR A 88 -6.14 -10.61 8.21
CA THR A 88 -7.55 -10.64 7.78
C THR A 88 -8.44 -9.87 8.75
N LYS A 89 -8.24 -10.09 10.06
CA LYS A 89 -9.04 -9.41 11.09
C LYS A 89 -8.80 -7.90 11.06
N GLN A 90 -7.54 -7.47 11.02
CA GLN A 90 -7.18 -6.06 11.01
C GLN A 90 -7.77 -5.31 9.80
N LEU A 91 -7.63 -5.87 8.59
CA LEU A 91 -8.15 -5.24 7.37
C LEU A 91 -9.68 -5.20 7.35
N LYS A 92 -10.33 -6.26 7.84
CA LYS A 92 -11.79 -6.31 7.96
C LYS A 92 -12.33 -5.29 8.96
N ASP A 93 -11.67 -5.13 10.11
CA ASP A 93 -12.09 -4.20 11.16
C ASP A 93 -11.90 -2.75 10.69
N LEU A 94 -10.76 -2.42 10.08
CA LEU A 94 -10.52 -1.10 9.47
C LEU A 94 -11.54 -0.79 8.36
N SER A 95 -11.86 -1.77 7.51
CA SER A 95 -12.87 -1.58 6.46
C SER A 95 -14.23 -1.22 7.04
N LYS A 96 -14.65 -1.87 8.13
CA LYS A 96 -15.91 -1.54 8.81
C LYS A 96 -15.85 -0.15 9.44
N GLU A 97 -14.78 0.15 10.17
CA GLU A 97 -14.61 1.41 10.87
C GLU A 97 -14.66 2.59 9.91
N PHE A 98 -13.82 2.61 8.88
CA PHE A 98 -13.77 3.72 7.93
C PHE A 98 -15.03 3.82 7.09
N SER A 99 -15.73 2.69 6.85
CA SER A 99 -17.05 2.73 6.25
C SER A 99 -18.09 3.44 7.11
N GLN A 100 -17.95 3.43 8.44
CA GLN A 100 -18.91 4.07 9.35
C GLN A 100 -18.55 5.52 9.64
N THR A 101 -17.26 5.82 9.74
CA THR A 101 -16.75 7.14 10.16
C THR A 101 -16.47 8.10 9.01
N THR A 102 -16.48 7.62 7.76
CA THR A 102 -16.24 8.44 6.56
C THR A 102 -17.35 8.28 5.53
N THR A 103 -17.30 9.08 4.46
CA THR A 103 -18.25 8.96 3.35
C THR A 103 -17.89 7.87 2.35
N THR A 104 -16.69 7.29 2.46
CA THR A 104 -16.20 6.21 1.60
C THR A 104 -16.62 4.86 2.17
N ARG A 105 -17.14 3.96 1.34
CA ARG A 105 -17.58 2.63 1.74
C ARG A 105 -16.57 1.57 1.32
N PHE A 106 -15.98 0.89 2.29
CA PHE A 106 -15.00 -0.17 2.10
C PHE A 106 -15.67 -1.54 2.22
N HIS A 107 -15.43 -2.41 1.23
CA HIS A 107 -15.92 -3.79 1.20
C HIS A 107 -14.73 -4.74 1.23
N PHE A 108 -14.57 -5.48 2.34
CA PHE A 108 -13.46 -6.41 2.51
C PHE A 108 -13.80 -7.81 1.99
N HIS A 109 -12.90 -8.37 1.20
CA HIS A 109 -13.00 -9.70 0.61
C HIS A 109 -11.73 -10.50 0.96
N LYS A 110 -11.92 -11.63 1.66
CA LYS A 110 -10.85 -12.62 1.86
C LYS A 110 -10.89 -13.56 0.67
N GLU A 111 -9.80 -13.62 -0.08
CA GLU A 111 -9.67 -14.46 -1.26
C GLU A 111 -8.70 -15.62 -0.97
N ASN A 112 -8.95 -16.78 -1.58
CA ASN A 112 -8.01 -17.90 -1.63
C ASN A 112 -7.74 -18.19 -3.11
N PHE A 113 -6.79 -17.48 -3.69
CA PHE A 113 -6.36 -17.67 -5.08
C PHE A 113 -5.30 -18.76 -5.20
#